data_AF-A0A362XFX5-F1
#
_entry.id   AF-A0A362XFX5-F1
#
_cell.length_a   1.000
_cell.length_b   1.000
_cell.length_c   1.000
_cell.angle_alpha   90.00
_cell.angle_beta   90.00
_cell.angle_gamma   90.00
#
_symmetry.space_group_name_H-M   'P 1'
#
loop_
_entity.id
_entity.type
_entity.pdbx_description
1 polymer ?
#
loop_
_entity_poly.entity_id
_entity_poly.type
_entity_poly.pdbx_seq_one_letter_code
_entity_poly.pdbx_strand_id
1 'polypeptide(L)'
;MANLKEIRNRISSVSSTMQITSAMKMVSAAKLKKAQDAIVAMRPYADKLSFLLAGLGQNLDEGIENVYAEKRTTKKVLLVAISSNRGLCGAFNTNVIKAVKLASESYGKDVSVEILTIGKKAADGLKAANRAGDHSSIYDDLTFDASATIANDLIEAFIAEQYDEIRLVYNSFKNAATQIIKNEAFLPMVAEGDASETTTEEYIFEPSAEEIVNELIPKSLKIQLYKAIRDSFASEHGARMTAMHKATDNAKELRDQLKLTYNKARQAAITNEILEIVGGAEALNG
;
A
#
# COMPACT_ATOMS: atom_id res chain seq x y z
N MET A 1 -46.67 12.97 6.98
CA MET A 1 -45.55 12.97 7.96
C MET A 1 -44.44 11.93 7.71
N ALA A 2 -44.70 10.78 7.07
CA ALA A 2 -43.67 9.74 6.85
C ALA A 2 -42.42 10.22 6.07
N ASN A 3 -42.61 11.06 5.04
CA ASN A 3 -41.54 11.62 4.21
C ASN A 3 -40.55 12.52 5.02
N LEU A 4 -41.06 13.37 5.92
CA LEU A 4 -40.21 14.23 6.76
C LEU A 4 -39.37 13.43 7.77
N LYS A 5 -39.94 12.36 8.33
CA LYS A 5 -39.23 11.46 9.24
C LYS A 5 -38.08 10.75 8.52
N GLU A 6 -38.31 10.30 7.30
CA GLU A 6 -37.29 9.65 6.47
C GLU A 6 -36.13 10.59 6.15
N ILE A 7 -36.41 11.81 5.67
CA ILE A 7 -35.35 12.79 5.37
C ILE A 7 -34.54 13.12 6.63
N ARG A 8 -35.20 13.27 7.79
CA ARG A 8 -34.51 13.50 9.07
C ARG A 8 -33.58 12.35 9.44
N ASN A 9 -34.04 11.10 9.28
CA ASN A 9 -33.23 9.92 9.53
C ASN A 9 -32.00 9.86 8.60
N ARG A 10 -32.18 10.20 7.31
CA ARG A 10 -31.07 10.30 6.35
C ARG A 10 -30.06 11.37 6.75
N ILE A 11 -30.51 12.56 7.18
CA ILE A 11 -29.61 13.62 7.68
C ILE A 11 -28.77 13.12 8.86
N SER A 12 -29.40 12.42 9.82
CA SER A 12 -28.71 11.85 10.98
C SER A 12 -27.67 10.80 10.54
N SER A 13 -28.06 9.86 9.68
CA SER A 13 -27.17 8.82 9.15
C SER A 13 -25.95 9.40 8.41
N VAL A 14 -26.16 10.40 7.55
CA VAL A 14 -25.07 11.06 6.81
C VAL A 14 -24.17 11.84 7.76
N SER A 15 -24.74 12.49 8.78
CA SER A 15 -23.95 13.22 9.79
C SER A 15 -23.07 12.28 10.63
N SER A 16 -23.58 11.12 11.03
CA SER A 16 -22.80 10.08 11.70
C SER A 16 -21.69 9.53 10.79
N THR A 17 -22.00 9.29 9.50
CA THR A 17 -20.99 8.84 8.52
C THR A 17 -19.86 9.86 8.39
N MET A 18 -20.19 11.16 8.30
CA MET A 18 -19.23 12.26 8.25
C MET A 18 -18.32 12.31 9.49
N GLN A 19 -18.85 12.05 10.68
CA GLN A 19 -18.04 11.97 11.91
C GLN A 19 -17.07 10.78 11.86
N ILE A 20 -17.53 9.62 11.40
CA ILE A 20 -16.70 8.42 11.27
C ILE A 20 -15.56 8.65 10.26
N THR A 21 -15.86 9.21 9.09
CA THR A 21 -14.83 9.49 8.07
C THR A 21 -13.83 10.54 8.56
N SER A 22 -14.29 11.57 9.29
CA SER A 22 -13.41 12.57 9.90
C SER A 22 -12.47 11.95 10.94
N ALA A 23 -12.98 11.08 11.82
CA ALA A 23 -12.16 10.35 12.78
C ALA A 23 -11.16 9.42 12.08
N MET A 24 -11.59 8.67 11.06
CA MET A 24 -10.69 7.80 10.28
C MET A 24 -9.60 8.57 9.53
N LYS A 25 -9.89 9.79 9.05
CA LYS A 25 -8.88 10.70 8.50
C LYS A 25 -7.80 11.00 9.54
N MET A 26 -8.19 11.39 10.75
CA MET A 26 -7.24 11.72 11.83
C MET A 26 -6.41 10.51 12.27
N VAL A 27 -7.04 9.34 12.43
CA VAL A 27 -6.33 8.09 12.75
C VAL A 27 -5.31 7.74 11.66
N SER A 28 -5.68 7.91 10.39
CA SER A 28 -4.76 7.64 9.27
C SER A 28 -3.64 8.66 9.20
N ALA A 29 -3.90 9.94 9.50
CA ALA A 29 -2.86 10.97 9.57
C ALA A 29 -1.81 10.65 10.65
N ALA A 30 -2.25 10.22 11.84
CA ALA A 30 -1.34 9.82 12.91
C ALA A 30 -0.49 8.61 12.54
N LYS A 31 -1.10 7.58 11.92
CA LYS A 31 -0.37 6.39 11.45
C LYS A 31 0.59 6.70 10.30
N LEU A 32 0.20 7.59 9.38
CA LEU A 32 1.07 8.08 8.31
C LEU A 32 2.30 8.76 8.90
N LYS A 33 2.12 9.66 9.87
CA LYS A 33 3.24 10.35 10.52
C LYS A 33 4.21 9.36 11.17
N LYS A 34 3.70 8.40 11.93
CA LYS A 34 4.52 7.33 12.54
C LYS A 34 5.28 6.51 11.48
N ALA A 35 4.65 6.20 10.35
CA ALA A 35 5.28 5.47 9.26
C ALA A 35 6.39 6.30 8.58
N GLN A 36 6.15 7.59 8.35
CA GLN A 36 7.15 8.51 7.80
C GLN A 36 8.36 8.64 8.71
N ASP A 37 8.14 8.82 10.01
CA ASP A 37 9.24 8.95 10.97
C ASP A 37 10.10 7.67 11.00
N ALA A 38 9.48 6.49 10.89
CA ALA A 38 10.21 5.21 10.78
C ALA A 38 11.01 5.10 9.46
N ILE A 39 10.46 5.57 8.33
CA ILE A 39 11.17 5.61 7.04
C ILE A 39 12.35 6.59 7.09
N VAL A 40 12.17 7.77 7.70
CA VAL A 40 13.26 8.75 7.84
C VAL A 40 14.38 8.18 8.72
N ALA A 41 14.03 7.50 9.81
CA ALA A 41 15.01 6.86 10.69
C ALA A 41 15.78 5.71 10.01
N MET A 42 15.17 4.99 9.05
CA MET A 42 15.84 3.88 8.37
C MET A 42 16.79 4.32 7.24
N ARG A 43 16.58 5.52 6.66
CA ARG A 43 17.33 5.99 5.48
C ARG A 43 18.85 5.98 5.67
N PRO A 44 19.42 6.55 6.75
CA PRO A 44 20.88 6.59 6.90
C PRO A 44 21.54 5.20 6.85
N TYR A 45 20.86 4.20 7.43
CA TYR A 45 21.33 2.82 7.44
C TYR A 45 21.23 2.18 6.05
N ALA A 46 20.09 2.34 5.37
CA ALA A 46 19.89 1.83 4.02
C ALA A 46 20.86 2.48 3.01
N ASP A 47 21.03 3.80 3.08
CA ASP A 47 21.90 4.55 2.18
C ASP A 47 23.37 4.17 2.38
N LYS A 48 23.83 4.05 3.65
CA LYS A 48 25.21 3.60 3.92
C LYS A 48 25.44 2.15 3.52
N LEU A 49 24.46 1.26 3.69
CA LEU A 49 24.59 -0.12 3.25
C LEU A 49 24.65 -0.23 1.72
N SER A 50 23.79 0.49 1.00
CA SER A 50 23.86 0.57 -0.46
C SER A 50 25.19 1.13 -0.94
N PHE A 51 25.70 2.18 -0.27
CA PHE A 51 27.02 2.75 -0.55
C PHE A 51 28.15 1.72 -0.36
N LEU A 52 28.14 0.98 0.75
CA LEU A 52 29.14 -0.06 1.02
C LEU A 52 29.07 -1.19 -0.02
N LEU A 53 27.87 -1.65 -0.37
CA LEU A 53 27.68 -2.68 -1.39
C LEU A 53 28.12 -2.22 -2.79
N ALA A 54 27.86 -0.95 -3.14
CA ALA A 54 28.32 -0.37 -4.40
C ALA A 54 29.86 -0.29 -4.47
N GLY A 55 30.50 0.17 -3.39
CA GLY A 55 31.97 0.25 -3.31
C GLY A 55 32.64 -1.13 -3.31
N LEU A 56 32.02 -2.14 -2.68
CA LEU A 56 32.48 -3.53 -2.73
C LEU A 56 32.31 -4.13 -4.13
N GLY A 57 31.17 -3.86 -4.78
CA GLY A 57 30.84 -4.28 -6.14
C GLY A 57 31.91 -3.95 -7.19
N GLN A 58 32.58 -2.80 -7.04
CA GLN A 58 33.63 -2.34 -7.96
C GLN A 58 35.02 -2.97 -7.71
N ASN A 59 35.26 -3.46 -6.48
CA ASN A 59 36.55 -4.00 -6.06
C ASN A 59 36.60 -5.54 -6.10
N LEU A 60 35.49 -6.19 -6.40
CA LEU A 60 35.45 -7.64 -6.62
C LEU A 60 35.96 -7.92 -8.04
N ASP A 61 36.99 -8.75 -8.16
CA ASP A 61 37.44 -9.29 -9.46
C ASP A 61 36.28 -10.00 -10.18
N GLU A 62 36.32 -10.07 -11.51
CA GLU A 62 35.31 -10.68 -12.41
C GLU A 62 35.03 -12.19 -12.15
N GLY A 63 35.55 -12.79 -11.07
CA GLY A 63 35.46 -14.22 -10.76
C GLY A 63 34.68 -14.59 -9.50
N ILE A 64 34.08 -13.65 -8.77
CA ILE A 64 33.34 -13.97 -7.54
C ILE A 64 31.89 -14.35 -7.87
N GLU A 65 31.56 -15.63 -7.68
CA GLU A 65 30.22 -16.18 -7.89
C GLU A 65 29.23 -15.62 -6.85
N ASN A 66 28.57 -14.52 -7.21
CA ASN A 66 27.49 -13.98 -6.41
C ASN A 66 26.17 -14.68 -6.77
N VAL A 67 25.80 -15.68 -5.96
CA VAL A 67 24.55 -16.45 -6.12
C VAL A 67 23.33 -15.53 -6.22
N TYR A 68 23.33 -14.36 -5.56
CA TYR A 68 22.21 -13.43 -5.55
C TYR A 68 22.11 -12.56 -6.83
N ALA A 69 23.17 -12.47 -7.63
CA ALA A 69 23.22 -11.68 -8.86
C ALA A 69 23.17 -12.54 -10.14
N GLU A 70 23.13 -13.86 -10.00
CA GLU A 70 23.14 -14.79 -11.12
C GLU A 70 21.89 -14.63 -12.00
N LYS A 71 22.09 -14.23 -13.26
CA LYS A 71 21.00 -14.12 -14.24
C LYS A 71 20.81 -15.45 -14.95
N ARG A 72 19.66 -16.07 -14.71
CA ARG A 72 19.26 -17.36 -15.32
C ARG A 72 18.18 -17.16 -16.37
N THR A 73 17.89 -18.21 -17.13
CA THR A 73 16.75 -18.19 -18.06
C THR A 73 15.45 -18.19 -17.27
N THR A 74 14.69 -17.11 -17.34
CA THR A 74 13.47 -16.91 -16.55
C THR A 74 12.36 -17.89 -16.94
N LYS A 75 12.15 -18.94 -16.14
CA LYS A 75 11.06 -19.92 -16.31
C LYS A 75 10.03 -19.86 -15.19
N LYS A 76 10.45 -19.51 -13.97
CA LYS A 76 9.59 -19.36 -12.80
C LYS A 76 9.79 -17.99 -12.17
N VAL A 77 8.71 -17.23 -12.03
CA VAL A 77 8.73 -15.88 -11.47
C VAL A 77 7.83 -15.81 -10.25
N LEU A 78 8.33 -15.19 -9.18
CA LEU A 78 7.55 -14.86 -8.00
C LEU A 78 7.23 -13.36 -7.97
N LEU A 79 5.95 -13.01 -8.00
CA LEU A 79 5.48 -11.65 -7.77
C LEU A 79 5.02 -11.49 -6.33
N VAL A 80 5.72 -10.66 -5.56
CA VAL A 80 5.36 -10.30 -4.20
C VAL A 80 4.45 -9.08 -4.22
N ALA A 81 3.15 -9.31 -4.00
CA ALA A 81 2.12 -8.28 -4.02
C ALA A 81 1.92 -7.68 -2.62
N ILE A 82 2.35 -6.43 -2.41
CA ILE A 82 2.24 -5.75 -1.11
C ILE A 82 1.03 -4.79 -1.11
N SER A 83 0.02 -5.11 -0.31
CA SER A 83 -1.26 -4.41 -0.20
C SER A 83 -1.72 -4.28 1.26
N SER A 84 -2.86 -3.67 1.52
CA SER A 84 -3.34 -3.50 2.88
C SER A 84 -4.20 -4.67 3.38
N ASN A 85 -4.32 -4.79 4.71
CA ASN A 85 -5.35 -5.64 5.31
C ASN A 85 -6.76 -4.99 5.27
N ARG A 86 -6.84 -3.66 5.17
CA ARG A 86 -8.08 -2.88 5.34
C ARG A 86 -8.43 -2.07 4.10
N GLY A 87 -9.72 -1.96 3.80
CA GLY A 87 -10.23 -1.13 2.70
C GLY A 87 -10.24 0.38 3.01
N LEU A 88 -11.14 1.09 2.31
CA LEU A 88 -11.38 2.54 2.46
C LEU A 88 -10.14 3.42 2.17
N CYS A 89 -9.22 2.93 1.35
CA CYS A 89 -7.98 3.60 0.97
C CYS A 89 -7.94 3.99 -0.51
N GLY A 90 -9.09 4.37 -1.07
CA GLY A 90 -9.21 4.74 -2.49
C GLY A 90 -8.76 3.62 -3.44
N ALA A 91 -7.97 3.99 -4.45
CA ALA A 91 -7.48 3.05 -5.47
C ALA A 91 -6.23 2.24 -5.06
N PHE A 92 -5.69 2.45 -3.85
CA PHE A 92 -4.42 1.86 -3.39
C PHE A 92 -4.31 0.35 -3.67
N ASN A 93 -5.25 -0.46 -3.16
CA ASN A 93 -5.20 -1.92 -3.35
C ASN A 93 -5.47 -2.33 -4.79
N THR A 94 -6.43 -1.67 -5.44
CA THR A 94 -6.81 -1.96 -6.82
C THR A 94 -5.65 -1.72 -7.77
N ASN A 95 -4.84 -0.69 -7.53
CA ASN A 95 -3.67 -0.38 -8.33
C ASN A 95 -2.60 -1.49 -8.20
N VAL A 96 -2.34 -1.99 -6.99
CA VAL A 96 -1.42 -3.14 -6.80
C VAL A 96 -1.93 -4.37 -7.52
N ILE A 97 -3.20 -4.73 -7.33
CA ILE A 97 -3.81 -5.91 -7.97
C ILE A 97 -3.72 -5.81 -9.50
N LYS A 98 -4.01 -4.64 -10.08
CA LYS A 98 -3.90 -4.41 -11.53
C LYS A 98 -2.46 -4.52 -12.01
N ALA A 99 -1.51 -3.95 -11.27
CA ALA A 99 -0.10 -3.99 -11.63
C ALA A 99 0.47 -5.40 -11.57
N VAL A 100 0.08 -6.21 -10.57
CA VAL A 100 0.47 -7.61 -10.47
C VAL A 100 -0.10 -8.43 -11.64
N LYS A 101 -1.37 -8.21 -12.01
CA LYS A 101 -1.97 -8.88 -13.18
C LYS A 101 -1.23 -8.53 -14.47
N LEU A 102 -0.97 -7.24 -14.70
CA LEU A 102 -0.26 -6.77 -15.88
C LEU A 102 1.18 -7.31 -15.93
N ALA A 103 1.88 -7.32 -14.78
CA ALA A 103 3.21 -7.92 -14.69
C ALA A 103 3.17 -9.42 -14.98
N SER A 104 2.21 -10.15 -14.41
CA SER A 104 2.02 -11.58 -14.69
C SER A 104 1.75 -11.86 -16.16
N GLU A 105 0.96 -11.02 -16.84
CA GLU A 105 0.64 -11.16 -18.27
C GLU A 105 1.86 -10.86 -19.17
N SER A 106 2.82 -10.05 -18.71
CA SER A 106 3.99 -9.66 -19.50
C SER A 106 5.02 -10.77 -19.73
N TYR A 107 5.05 -11.80 -18.88
CA TYR A 107 6.02 -12.91 -18.98
C TYR A 107 5.69 -13.94 -20.07
N GLY A 108 4.53 -13.84 -20.72
CA GLY A 108 4.08 -14.83 -21.72
C GLY A 108 3.59 -16.13 -21.09
N LYS A 109 3.17 -17.09 -21.92
CA LYS A 109 2.53 -18.34 -21.46
C LYS A 109 3.52 -19.42 -21.02
N ASP A 110 4.78 -19.30 -21.44
CA ASP A 110 5.81 -20.33 -21.22
C ASP A 110 6.53 -20.16 -19.87
N VAL A 111 6.23 -19.07 -19.16
CA VAL A 111 6.79 -18.74 -17.84
C VAL A 111 5.72 -18.97 -16.76
N SER A 112 6.05 -19.75 -15.74
CA SER A 112 5.19 -19.96 -14.58
C SER A 112 5.30 -18.77 -13.63
N VAL A 113 4.21 -18.03 -13.46
CA VAL A 113 4.14 -16.91 -12.52
C VAL A 113 3.35 -17.32 -11.29
N GLU A 114 3.98 -17.21 -10.12
CA GLU A 114 3.34 -17.38 -8.82
C GLU A 114 3.28 -16.06 -8.05
N ILE A 115 2.30 -15.95 -7.16
CA ILE A 115 2.05 -14.73 -6.40
C ILE A 115 2.15 -15.02 -4.91
N LEU A 116 3.02 -14.29 -4.23
CA LEU A 116 3.07 -14.22 -2.77
C LEU A 116 2.41 -12.92 -2.32
N THR A 117 1.42 -13.02 -1.44
CA THR A 117 0.66 -11.83 -1.02
C THR A 117 1.07 -11.38 0.36
N ILE A 118 1.39 -10.09 0.48
CA ILE A 118 1.49 -9.40 1.76
C ILE A 118 0.27 -8.49 1.86
N GLY A 119 -0.71 -8.90 2.67
CA GLY A 119 -1.94 -8.14 2.91
C GLY A 119 -3.21 -8.79 2.35
N LYS A 120 -4.27 -8.77 3.18
CA LYS A 120 -5.53 -9.48 2.91
C LYS A 120 -6.22 -9.01 1.63
N LYS A 121 -6.04 -7.75 1.22
CA LYS A 121 -6.70 -7.22 0.01
C LYS A 121 -6.10 -7.74 -1.29
N ALA A 122 -4.78 -7.94 -1.37
CA ALA A 122 -4.16 -8.66 -2.48
C ALA A 122 -4.57 -10.13 -2.47
N ALA A 123 -4.52 -10.79 -1.31
CA ALA A 123 -4.98 -12.16 -1.13
C ALA A 123 -6.42 -12.34 -1.64
N ASP A 124 -7.30 -11.40 -1.32
CA ASP A 124 -8.69 -11.43 -1.77
C ASP A 124 -8.86 -11.14 -3.27
N GLY A 125 -8.09 -10.18 -3.80
CA GLY A 125 -8.20 -9.73 -5.19
C GLY A 125 -7.52 -10.62 -6.22
N LEU A 126 -6.61 -11.49 -5.78
CA LEU A 126 -5.79 -12.37 -6.61
C LEU A 126 -6.08 -13.86 -6.36
N LYS A 127 -7.23 -14.22 -5.78
CA LYS A 127 -7.60 -15.62 -5.50
C LYS A 127 -7.57 -16.56 -6.71
N ALA A 128 -7.83 -16.03 -7.91
CA ALA A 128 -7.85 -16.81 -9.14
C ALA A 128 -6.44 -17.04 -9.73
N ALA A 129 -5.42 -16.38 -9.21
CA ALA A 129 -4.04 -16.55 -9.66
C ALA A 129 -3.33 -17.67 -8.88
N ASN A 130 -2.23 -18.17 -9.44
CA ASN A 130 -1.43 -19.19 -8.78
C ASN A 130 -0.71 -18.58 -7.56
N ARG A 131 -0.94 -19.15 -6.37
CA ARG A 131 -0.58 -18.51 -5.10
C ARG A 131 0.50 -19.31 -4.38
N ALA A 132 1.65 -18.67 -4.19
CA ALA A 132 2.78 -19.24 -3.46
C ALA A 132 2.60 -19.15 -1.92
N GLY A 133 1.93 -18.10 -1.42
CA GLY A 133 1.78 -17.90 0.03
C GLY A 133 1.01 -16.66 0.46
N ASP A 134 0.87 -16.50 1.78
CA ASP A 134 0.26 -15.35 2.46
C ASP A 134 1.04 -14.93 3.70
N HIS A 135 1.47 -13.67 3.76
CA HIS A 135 2.07 -13.07 4.96
C HIS A 135 1.28 -11.85 5.45
N SER A 136 -0.03 -11.85 5.29
CA SER A 136 -0.92 -10.77 5.76
C SER A 136 -0.86 -10.49 7.27
N SER A 137 -0.38 -11.43 8.08
CA SER A 137 -0.19 -11.27 9.53
C SER A 137 0.91 -10.28 9.89
N ILE A 138 1.81 -9.92 8.97
CA ILE A 138 2.89 -8.95 9.25
C ILE A 138 2.37 -7.57 9.69
N TYR A 139 1.13 -7.22 9.35
CA TYR A 139 0.54 -5.96 9.78
C TYR A 139 0.09 -5.94 11.25
N ASP A 140 0.04 -7.10 11.90
CA ASP A 140 -0.25 -7.21 13.33
C ASP A 140 0.97 -6.82 14.17
N ASP A 141 2.18 -7.19 13.70
CA ASP A 141 3.46 -6.73 14.23
C ASP A 141 4.43 -6.35 13.10
N LEU A 142 4.41 -5.07 12.73
CA LEU A 142 5.20 -4.54 11.63
C LEU A 142 6.63 -4.23 12.11
N THR A 143 7.42 -5.25 12.39
CA THR A 143 8.82 -5.15 12.86
C THR A 143 9.82 -5.55 11.77
N PHE A 144 11.09 -5.19 11.97
CA PHE A 144 12.16 -5.63 11.07
C PHE A 144 12.30 -7.15 11.11
N ASP A 145 12.27 -7.78 12.28
CA ASP A 145 12.47 -9.22 12.44
C ASP A 145 11.39 -10.05 11.73
N ALA A 146 10.12 -9.62 11.83
CA ALA A 146 9.02 -10.25 11.09
C ALA A 146 9.21 -10.13 9.57
N SER A 147 9.61 -8.95 9.09
CA SER A 147 9.95 -8.74 7.67
C SER A 147 11.17 -9.53 7.22
N ALA A 148 12.18 -9.66 8.09
CA ALA A 148 13.43 -10.35 7.80
C ALA A 148 13.21 -11.86 7.63
N THR A 149 12.25 -12.42 8.36
CA THR A 149 11.82 -13.81 8.20
C THR A 149 11.26 -14.05 6.80
N ILE A 150 10.34 -13.19 6.33
CA ILE A 150 9.80 -13.29 4.96
C ILE A 150 10.91 -13.10 3.92
N ALA A 151 11.82 -12.16 4.14
CA ALA A 151 12.94 -11.95 3.23
C ALA A 151 13.86 -13.19 3.16
N ASN A 152 14.12 -13.86 4.29
CA ASN A 152 14.85 -15.13 4.30
C ASN A 152 14.12 -16.19 3.47
N ASP A 153 12.82 -16.37 3.65
CA ASP A 153 12.04 -17.35 2.88
C ASP A 153 12.15 -17.08 1.37
N LEU A 154 12.10 -15.82 0.94
CA LEU A 154 12.29 -15.42 -0.46
C LEU A 154 13.71 -15.68 -0.97
N ILE A 155 14.72 -15.40 -0.14
CA ILE A 155 16.12 -15.63 -0.45
C ILE A 155 16.38 -17.13 -0.60
N GLU A 156 15.93 -17.95 0.35
CA GLU A 156 16.10 -19.40 0.33
C GLU A 156 15.41 -20.03 -0.88
N ALA A 157 14.20 -19.57 -1.23
CA ALA A 157 13.49 -20.04 -2.41
C ALA A 157 14.25 -19.71 -3.73
N PHE A 158 14.93 -18.56 -3.79
CA PHE A 158 15.77 -18.21 -4.94
C PHE A 158 17.03 -19.07 -5.02
N ILE A 159 17.76 -19.22 -3.90
CA ILE A 159 18.97 -20.05 -3.82
C ILE A 159 18.65 -21.52 -4.15
N ALA A 160 17.50 -22.02 -3.71
CA ALA A 160 17.02 -23.37 -4.00
C ALA A 160 16.50 -23.54 -5.45
N GLU A 161 16.64 -22.53 -6.31
CA GLU A 161 16.20 -22.52 -7.71
C GLU A 161 14.70 -22.78 -7.88
N GLN A 162 13.90 -22.46 -6.86
CA GLN A 162 12.44 -22.52 -6.96
C GLN A 162 11.91 -21.41 -7.88
N TYR A 163 12.55 -20.24 -7.84
CA TYR A 163 12.23 -19.08 -8.68
C TYR A 163 13.50 -18.50 -9.29
N ASP A 164 13.42 -18.13 -10.57
CA ASP A 164 14.51 -17.50 -11.32
C ASP A 164 14.48 -15.97 -11.23
N GLU A 165 13.32 -15.40 -10.87
CA GLU A 165 13.14 -13.96 -10.67
C GLU A 165 12.09 -13.72 -9.58
N ILE A 166 12.39 -12.81 -8.65
CA ILE A 166 11.47 -12.35 -7.60
C ILE A 166 11.32 -10.83 -7.73
N ARG A 167 10.08 -10.35 -7.83
CA ARG A 167 9.77 -8.92 -7.93
C ARG A 167 8.82 -8.45 -6.85
N LEU A 168 9.03 -7.24 -6.35
CA LEU A 168 8.14 -6.57 -5.41
C LEU A 168 7.20 -5.62 -6.15
N VAL A 169 5.89 -5.83 -6.00
CA VAL A 169 4.86 -4.94 -6.54
C VAL A 169 4.15 -4.23 -5.39
N TYR A 170 4.38 -2.93 -5.26
CA TYR A 170 3.89 -2.14 -4.14
C TYR A 170 3.68 -0.67 -4.49
N ASN A 171 3.00 0.08 -3.61
CA ASN A 171 2.89 1.53 -3.74
C ASN A 171 4.01 2.22 -2.96
N SER A 172 4.87 2.94 -3.66
CA SER A 172 5.88 3.79 -3.05
C SER A 172 5.30 5.15 -2.66
N PHE A 173 5.66 5.62 -1.46
CA PHE A 173 5.13 6.85 -0.89
C PHE A 173 5.89 8.06 -1.45
N LYS A 174 5.22 8.86 -2.28
CA LYS A 174 5.72 10.18 -2.67
C LYS A 174 5.19 11.26 -1.75
N ASN A 175 3.86 11.31 -1.59
CA ASN A 175 3.19 12.19 -0.64
C ASN A 175 1.78 11.65 -0.32
N ALA A 176 1.03 12.34 0.55
CA ALA A 176 -0.30 11.91 0.97
C ALA A 176 -1.31 11.73 -0.18
N ALA A 177 -1.17 12.47 -1.28
CA ALA A 177 -2.07 12.43 -2.42
C ALA A 177 -1.57 11.50 -3.54
N THR A 178 -0.26 11.30 -3.66
CA THR A 178 0.38 10.57 -4.76
C THR A 178 1.10 9.33 -4.25
N GLN A 179 0.63 8.18 -4.72
CA GLN A 179 1.27 6.87 -4.53
C GLN A 179 1.72 6.37 -5.90
N ILE A 180 2.99 5.97 -6.01
CA ILE A 180 3.56 5.49 -7.27
C ILE A 180 3.65 3.98 -7.18
N ILE A 181 3.01 3.27 -8.11
CA ILE A 181 3.18 1.82 -8.21
C ILE A 181 4.60 1.53 -8.70
N LYS A 182 5.31 0.70 -7.95
CA LYS A 182 6.60 0.14 -8.32
C LYS A 182 6.46 -1.35 -8.61
N ASN A 183 7.20 -1.79 -9.61
CA ASN A 183 7.48 -3.19 -9.90
C ASN A 183 9.00 -3.38 -9.90
N GLU A 184 9.56 -3.53 -8.70
CA GLU A 184 11.00 -3.51 -8.44
C GLU A 184 11.56 -4.94 -8.44
N ALA A 185 12.72 -5.15 -9.04
CA ALA A 185 13.41 -6.44 -8.96
C ALA A 185 13.98 -6.62 -7.53
N PHE A 186 13.68 -7.75 -6.90
CA PHE A 186 14.25 -8.12 -5.60
C PHE A 186 15.45 -9.03 -5.79
N LEU A 187 15.25 -10.11 -6.56
CA LEU A 187 16.27 -11.07 -6.96
C LEU A 187 16.03 -11.45 -8.44
N PRO A 188 17.08 -11.65 -9.25
CA PRO A 188 18.49 -11.41 -8.93
C PRO A 188 18.78 -9.92 -8.70
N MET A 189 19.74 -9.62 -7.83
CA MET A 189 20.19 -8.25 -7.57
C MET A 189 20.87 -7.70 -8.82
N VAL A 190 20.22 -6.75 -9.48
CA VAL A 190 20.83 -5.97 -10.54
C VAL A 190 21.40 -4.70 -9.90
N ALA A 191 22.68 -4.42 -10.13
CA ALA A 191 23.27 -3.15 -9.71
C ALA A 191 22.56 -2.00 -10.44
N GLU A 192 21.62 -1.33 -9.77
CA GLU A 192 20.98 -0.12 -10.27
C GLU A 192 21.74 1.10 -9.74
N GLY A 193 22.63 1.65 -10.56
CA GLY A 193 23.33 2.92 -10.30
C GLY A 193 24.49 3.14 -11.25
N ASP A 194 24.59 4.35 -11.82
CA ASP A 194 25.81 4.81 -12.48
C ASP A 194 26.95 4.75 -11.46
N ALA A 195 27.94 3.91 -11.74
CA ALA A 195 29.17 3.73 -10.97
C ALA A 195 30.08 4.98 -10.96
N SER A 196 29.54 6.19 -11.20
CA SER A 196 30.31 7.39 -11.53
C SER A 196 30.62 8.31 -10.35
N GLU A 197 29.98 8.15 -9.18
CA GLU A 197 30.19 9.05 -8.02
C GLU A 197 30.54 8.34 -6.71
N THR A 198 31.17 7.17 -6.76
CA THR A 198 31.73 6.58 -5.52
C THR A 198 33.18 7.00 -5.39
N THR A 199 33.47 7.93 -4.47
CA THR A 199 34.85 8.18 -4.02
C THR A 199 35.34 6.87 -3.42
N THR A 200 36.28 6.22 -4.10
CA THR A 200 36.90 4.98 -3.65
C THR A 200 37.74 5.28 -2.41
N GLU A 201 37.12 5.27 -1.23
CA GLU A 201 37.88 5.17 0.01
C GLU A 201 38.56 3.79 0.00
N GLU A 202 39.89 3.76 0.14
CA GLU A 202 40.64 2.52 0.26
C GLU A 202 40.27 1.84 1.59
N TYR A 203 39.44 0.81 1.52
CA TYR A 203 39.08 -0.02 2.67
C TYR A 203 40.03 -1.21 2.78
N ILE A 204 40.47 -1.51 4.00
CA ILE A 204 41.10 -2.79 4.34
C ILE A 204 39.96 -3.74 4.68
N PHE A 205 39.85 -4.84 3.94
CA PHE A 205 38.81 -5.86 4.15
C PHE A 205 39.33 -6.96 5.09
N GLU A 206 38.55 -7.24 6.13
CA GLU A 206 38.83 -8.32 7.08
C GLU A 206 37.50 -9.02 7.41
N PRO A 207 37.37 -10.35 7.23
CA PRO A 207 38.37 -11.33 6.77
C PRO A 207 38.66 -11.32 5.26
N SER A 208 37.65 -11.18 4.39
CA SER A 208 37.82 -11.00 2.93
C SER A 208 36.66 -10.19 2.35
N ALA A 209 36.85 -9.55 1.20
CA ALA A 209 35.77 -8.79 0.53
C ALA A 209 34.58 -9.69 0.15
N GLU A 210 34.86 -10.93 -0.29
CA GLU A 210 33.85 -11.92 -0.66
C GLU A 210 32.97 -12.33 0.52
N GLU A 211 33.58 -12.66 1.67
CA GLU A 211 32.83 -13.03 2.87
C GLU A 211 31.94 -11.89 3.37
N ILE A 212 32.46 -10.67 3.34
CA ILE A 212 31.70 -9.46 3.71
C ILE A 212 30.50 -9.28 2.78
N VAL A 213 30.68 -9.43 1.48
CA VAL A 213 29.59 -9.30 0.49
C VAL A 213 28.52 -10.36 0.70
N ASN A 214 28.92 -11.62 0.92
CA ASN A 214 28.01 -12.73 1.18
C ASN A 214 27.19 -12.54 2.46
N GLU A 215 27.72 -11.83 3.46
CA GLU A 215 26.97 -11.49 4.68
C GLU A 215 26.10 -10.23 4.52
N LEU A 216 26.59 -9.23 3.78
CA LEU A 216 25.90 -7.94 3.62
C LEU A 216 24.74 -7.98 2.63
N ILE A 217 24.82 -8.79 1.57
CA ILE A 217 23.74 -8.92 0.58
C ILE A 217 22.42 -9.37 1.23
N PRO A 218 22.36 -10.46 2.01
CA PRO A 218 21.13 -10.88 2.70
C PRO A 218 20.59 -9.80 3.64
N LYS A 219 21.47 -9.05 4.33
CA LYS A 219 21.07 -7.92 5.17
C LYS A 219 20.41 -6.81 4.34
N SER A 220 20.99 -6.48 3.19
CA SER A 220 20.44 -5.49 2.26
C SER A 220 19.07 -5.88 1.73
N LEU A 221 18.91 -7.13 1.29
CA LEU A 221 17.62 -7.67 0.84
C LEU A 221 16.55 -7.61 1.93
N LYS A 222 16.90 -7.96 3.18
CA LYS A 222 15.98 -7.82 4.34
C LYS A 222 15.53 -6.38 4.52
N ILE A 223 16.45 -5.42 4.42
CA ILE A 223 16.15 -3.99 4.55
C ILE A 223 15.32 -3.49 3.37
N GLN A 224 15.60 -3.95 2.15
CA GLN A 224 14.86 -3.60 0.94
C GLN A 224 13.40 -4.04 1.06
N LEU A 225 13.14 -5.30 1.48
CA LEU A 225 11.78 -5.77 1.71
C LEU A 225 11.09 -4.97 2.83
N TYR A 226 11.77 -4.78 3.95
CA TYR A 226 11.23 -4.00 5.07
C TYR A 226 10.88 -2.57 4.66
N LYS A 227 11.75 -1.93 3.87
CA LYS A 227 11.53 -0.61 3.28
C LYS A 227 10.30 -0.63 2.37
N ALA A 228 10.19 -1.59 1.46
CA ALA A 228 9.04 -1.70 0.55
C ALA A 228 7.71 -1.85 1.31
N ILE A 229 7.70 -2.67 2.36
CA ILE A 229 6.52 -2.86 3.23
C ILE A 229 6.18 -1.57 3.97
N ARG A 230 7.17 -0.89 4.56
CA ARG A 230 6.97 0.39 5.28
C ARG A 230 6.50 1.50 4.35
N ASP A 231 7.05 1.58 3.16
CA ASP A 231 6.70 2.55 2.13
C ASP A 231 5.27 2.33 1.61
N SER A 232 4.89 1.06 1.42
CA SER A 232 3.51 0.66 1.12
C SER A 232 2.55 1.00 2.26
N PHE A 233 2.94 0.80 3.52
CA PHE A 233 2.14 1.15 4.70
C PHE A 233 1.93 2.68 4.84
N ALA A 234 2.97 3.48 4.57
CA ALA A 234 2.85 4.94 4.51
C ALA A 234 1.90 5.36 3.37
N SER A 235 2.07 4.77 2.18
CA SER A 235 1.19 4.97 1.02
C SER A 235 -0.26 4.62 1.31
N GLU A 236 -0.53 3.52 2.01
CA GLU A 236 -1.87 3.11 2.43
C GLU A 236 -2.53 4.19 3.28
N HIS A 237 -1.82 4.70 4.29
CA HIS A 237 -2.35 5.71 5.20
C HIS A 237 -2.47 7.09 4.57
N GLY A 238 -1.59 7.45 3.63
CA GLY A 238 -1.77 8.63 2.78
C GLY A 238 -3.03 8.54 1.92
N ALA A 239 -3.19 7.44 1.19
CA ALA A 239 -4.35 7.18 0.34
C ALA A 239 -5.66 7.15 1.15
N ARG A 240 -5.66 6.50 2.32
CA ARG A 240 -6.82 6.48 3.24
C ARG A 240 -7.14 7.84 3.79
N MET A 241 -6.15 8.62 4.21
CA MET A 241 -6.38 9.98 4.69
C MET A 241 -7.05 10.83 3.61
N THR A 242 -6.58 10.75 2.36
CA THR A 242 -7.15 11.45 1.21
C THR A 242 -8.56 10.96 0.86
N ALA A 243 -8.80 9.64 0.88
CA ALA A 243 -10.12 9.07 0.64
C ALA A 243 -11.14 9.48 1.72
N MET A 244 -10.74 9.47 2.98
CA MET A 244 -11.58 9.89 4.10
C MET A 244 -11.84 11.40 4.11
N HIS A 245 -10.87 12.21 3.67
CA HIS A 245 -11.08 13.64 3.44
C HIS A 245 -12.21 13.87 2.44
N LYS A 246 -12.08 13.30 1.25
CA LYS A 246 -13.11 13.40 0.20
C LYS A 246 -14.46 12.86 0.66
N ALA A 247 -14.48 11.74 1.37
CA ALA A 247 -15.72 11.18 1.92
C ALA A 247 -16.39 12.12 2.94
N THR A 248 -15.61 12.82 3.76
CA THR A 248 -16.12 13.79 4.73
C THR A 248 -16.71 15.02 4.04
N ASP A 249 -16.02 15.54 3.02
CA ASP A 249 -16.51 16.68 2.22
C ASP A 249 -17.80 16.31 1.48
N ASN A 250 -17.82 15.15 0.80
CA ASN A 250 -19.02 14.65 0.11
C ASN A 250 -20.20 14.44 1.08
N ALA A 251 -19.94 13.91 2.28
CA ALA A 251 -20.97 13.72 3.29
C ALA A 251 -21.51 15.06 3.82
N LYS A 252 -20.64 16.08 3.96
CA LYS A 252 -21.05 17.44 4.34
C LYS A 252 -21.96 18.06 3.30
N GLU A 253 -21.59 17.99 2.02
CA GLU A 253 -22.41 18.48 0.90
C GLU A 253 -23.78 17.79 0.86
N LEU A 254 -23.80 16.46 0.93
CA LEU A 254 -25.04 15.68 0.93
C LEU A 254 -25.94 16.02 2.12
N ARG A 255 -25.36 16.17 3.32
CA ARG A 255 -26.10 16.58 4.51
C ARG A 255 -26.75 17.94 4.32
N ASP A 256 -26.02 18.90 3.76
CA ASP A 256 -26.50 20.27 3.59
C ASP A 256 -27.61 20.34 2.54
N GLN A 257 -27.51 19.56 1.46
CA GLN A 257 -28.59 19.37 0.50
C GLN A 257 -29.84 18.74 1.16
N LEU A 258 -29.67 17.67 1.95
CA LEU A 258 -30.79 17.04 2.65
C LEU A 258 -31.48 17.99 3.64
N LYS A 259 -30.72 18.86 4.32
CA LYS A 259 -31.29 19.91 5.19
C LYS A 259 -32.15 20.90 4.41
N LEU A 260 -31.71 21.34 3.23
CA LEU A 260 -32.50 22.22 2.37
C LEU A 260 -33.81 21.54 1.95
N THR A 261 -33.73 20.28 1.49
CA THR A 261 -34.91 19.49 1.11
C THR A 261 -35.86 19.28 2.28
N TYR A 262 -35.33 18.98 3.47
CA TYR A 262 -36.12 18.83 4.70
C TYR A 262 -36.88 20.11 5.03
N ASN A 263 -36.21 21.27 4.99
CA ASN A 263 -36.84 22.54 5.31
C ASN A 263 -37.95 22.90 4.32
N LYS A 264 -37.73 22.67 3.01
CA LYS A 264 -38.77 22.87 1.98
C LYS A 264 -39.97 21.96 2.20
N ALA A 265 -39.73 20.66 2.42
CA ALA A 265 -40.80 19.70 2.69
C ALA A 265 -41.54 20.01 4.00
N ARG A 266 -40.84 20.53 5.01
CA ARG A 266 -41.44 20.91 6.30
C ARG A 266 -42.37 22.10 6.12
N GLN A 267 -41.93 23.12 5.38
CA GLN A 267 -42.75 24.29 5.06
C GLN A 267 -44.00 23.88 4.29
N ALA A 268 -43.86 23.07 3.23
CA ALA A 268 -44.99 22.57 2.45
C ALA A 268 -45.99 21.77 3.30
N ALA A 269 -45.50 20.91 4.22
CA ALA A 269 -46.37 20.17 5.12
C ALA A 269 -47.14 21.08 6.08
N ILE A 270 -46.47 22.08 6.69
CA ILE A 270 -47.12 23.07 7.55
C ILE A 270 -48.18 23.87 6.78
N THR A 271 -47.86 24.32 5.57
CA THR A 271 -48.81 25.05 4.73
C THR A 271 -50.03 24.21 4.38
N ASN A 272 -49.84 22.93 4.03
CA ASN A 272 -50.95 22.02 3.75
C ASN A 272 -51.81 21.76 5.00
N GLU A 273 -51.20 21.53 6.16
CA GLU A 273 -51.93 21.37 7.42
C GLU A 273 -52.77 22.62 7.74
N ILE A 274 -52.22 23.83 7.53
CA ILE A 274 -52.97 25.09 7.71
C ILE A 274 -54.14 25.18 6.71
N LEU A 275 -53.90 24.86 5.43
CA LEU A 275 -54.95 24.88 4.40
C LEU A 275 -56.07 23.87 4.70
N GLU A 276 -55.74 22.69 5.19
CA GLU A 276 -56.73 21.68 5.60
C GLU A 276 -57.57 22.15 6.79
N ILE A 277 -56.96 22.79 7.79
CA ILE A 277 -57.67 23.36 8.96
C ILE A 277 -58.61 24.48 8.51
N VAL A 278 -58.13 25.43 7.71
CA VAL A 278 -58.93 26.57 7.25
C VAL A 278 -60.06 26.10 6.32
N GLY A 279 -59.77 25.20 5.38
CA GLY A 279 -60.78 24.63 4.48
C GLY A 279 -61.84 23.82 5.23
N GLY A 280 -61.46 23.06 6.26
CA GLY A 280 -62.40 22.34 7.12
C GLY A 280 -63.26 23.28 7.98
N ALA A 281 -62.70 24.38 8.47
CA ALA A 281 -63.46 25.38 9.23
C ALA A 281 -64.47 26.14 8.35
N GLU A 282 -64.11 26.48 7.11
CA GLU A 282 -65.04 27.11 6.16
C GLU A 282 -66.18 26.16 5.77
N ALA A 283 -65.90 24.87 5.58
CA ALA A 283 -66.91 23.88 5.24
C ALA A 283 -67.99 23.66 6.33
N LEU A 284 -67.76 24.13 7.57
CA LEU A 284 -68.73 24.11 8.66
C LEU A 284 -69.62 25.37 8.72
N ASN A 285 -69.24 26.44 8.03
CA ASN A 285 -69.95 27.73 8.02
C ASN A 285 -70.88 27.90 6.80
N GLY A 286 -70.86 26.98 5.84
CA GLY A 286 -71.78 26.91 4.69
C GLY A 286 -72.72 25.73 4.81
#